data_AF-W5SSD6-F1
#
_entry.id   AF-W5SSD6-F1
#
_cell.length_a   1.000
_cell.length_b   1.000
_cell.length_c   1.000
_cell.angle_alpha   90.00
_cell.angle_beta   90.00
_cell.angle_gamma   90.00
#
_symmetry.space_group_name_H-M   'P 1'
#
loop_
_entity.id
_entity.type
_entity.pdbx_description
1 polymer ?
#
loop_
_entity_poly.entity_id
_entity_poly.type
_entity_poly.pdbx_seq_one_letter_code
_entity_poly.pdbx_strand_id
1 'polypeptide(L)'
;MKGRHVIMKRITFCALLMTLFLLMSCGSGSAKVEDPKTTFLNSIANLGKGFLDVFTSLSDMVAGAFGIKADTKKSDIGQYFTDIANTMNTVKKKLQTEVAKNGNYSKLKSVVDTFITGTLDKIAEGAETAASGLKDANSNLGAIEKADDNSKGANAISVGNLVKGIKTIVNVVLKPNEGDGVKDVTNPLDDDKKK
;
A
#
# COMPACT_ATOMS: atom_id res chain seq x y z
N MET A 1 -42.51 53.40 -46.79
CA MET A 1 -41.39 52.55 -47.28
C MET A 1 -40.56 51.85 -46.18
N LYS A 2 -40.88 51.97 -44.87
CA LYS A 2 -40.06 51.40 -43.78
C LYS A 2 -40.43 49.95 -43.37
N GLY A 3 -41.62 49.47 -43.74
CA GLY A 3 -42.10 48.11 -43.42
C GLY A 3 -41.48 46.98 -44.26
N ARG A 4 -41.17 47.22 -45.55
CA ARG A 4 -40.57 46.18 -46.42
C ARG A 4 -39.15 45.79 -46.00
N HIS A 5 -38.41 46.71 -45.36
CA HIS A 5 -37.04 46.45 -44.93
C HIS A 5 -36.97 45.60 -43.65
N VAL A 6 -37.96 45.74 -42.76
CA VAL A 6 -38.09 44.93 -41.53
C VAL A 6 -38.52 43.49 -41.86
N ILE A 7 -39.41 43.32 -42.84
CA ILE A 7 -39.87 42.00 -43.29
C ILE A 7 -38.72 41.20 -43.94
N MET A 8 -37.90 41.84 -44.77
CA MET A 8 -36.72 41.20 -45.39
C MET A 8 -35.67 40.75 -44.36
N LYS A 9 -35.44 41.57 -43.31
CA LYS A 9 -34.52 41.22 -42.21
C LYS A 9 -35.01 40.05 -41.37
N ARG A 10 -36.33 39.91 -41.16
CA ARG A 10 -36.91 38.74 -40.46
C ARG A 10 -36.79 37.46 -41.27
N ILE A 11 -37.00 37.51 -42.58
CA ILE A 11 -36.85 36.35 -43.48
C ILE A 11 -35.38 35.90 -43.55
N THR A 12 -34.45 36.86 -43.61
CA THR A 12 -33.00 36.58 -43.62
C THR A 12 -32.52 35.99 -42.28
N PHE A 13 -33.08 36.46 -41.16
CA PHE A 13 -32.79 35.92 -39.83
C PHE A 13 -33.35 34.51 -39.63
N CYS A 14 -34.57 34.22 -40.13
CA CYS A 14 -35.13 32.87 -40.11
C CYS A 14 -34.35 31.89 -41.01
N ALA A 15 -33.86 32.35 -42.17
CA ALA A 15 -33.02 31.53 -43.05
C ALA A 15 -31.66 31.20 -42.40
N LEU A 16 -31.07 32.15 -41.65
CA LEU A 16 -29.86 31.92 -40.84
C LEU A 16 -30.10 30.96 -39.66
N LEU A 17 -31.26 31.03 -39.00
CA LEU A 17 -31.63 30.09 -37.93
C LEU A 17 -31.89 28.67 -38.45
N MET A 18 -32.52 28.53 -39.62
CA MET A 18 -32.74 27.23 -40.25
C MET A 18 -31.43 26.58 -40.74
N THR A 19 -30.47 27.37 -41.23
CA THR A 19 -29.13 26.88 -41.60
C THR A 19 -28.26 26.53 -40.39
N LEU A 20 -28.39 27.24 -39.26
CA LEU A 20 -27.74 26.87 -38.00
C LEU A 20 -28.28 25.54 -37.45
N PHE A 21 -29.58 25.28 -37.56
CA PHE A 21 -30.17 23.98 -37.20
C PHE A 21 -29.71 22.85 -38.14
N LEU A 22 -29.51 23.14 -39.42
CA LEU A 22 -28.94 22.18 -40.38
C LEU A 22 -27.45 21.86 -40.10
N LEU A 23 -26.67 22.83 -39.61
CA LEU A 23 -25.28 22.61 -39.18
C LEU A 23 -25.20 21.76 -37.90
N MET A 24 -26.15 21.89 -36.97
CA MET A 24 -26.31 20.99 -35.82
C MET A 24 -26.87 19.61 -36.22
N SER A 25 -27.41 19.48 -37.45
CA SER A 25 -27.80 18.21 -38.07
C SER A 25 -26.70 17.58 -38.93
N CYS A 26 -25.48 18.14 -38.96
CA CYS A 26 -24.28 17.34 -39.16
C CYS A 26 -24.10 16.44 -37.93
N GLY A 27 -24.99 15.46 -37.86
CA GLY A 27 -24.82 14.27 -37.08
C GLY A 27 -23.64 13.50 -37.64
N SER A 28 -22.43 13.90 -37.26
CA SER A 28 -21.68 12.95 -36.43
C SER A 28 -22.43 12.90 -35.09
N GLY A 29 -23.59 12.24 -35.13
CA GLY A 29 -23.95 11.40 -34.03
C GLY A 29 -22.80 10.41 -33.97
N SER A 30 -21.73 10.79 -33.28
CA SER A 30 -21.09 9.86 -32.36
C SER A 30 -22.23 9.44 -31.45
N ALA A 31 -23.00 8.47 -31.95
CA ALA A 31 -23.65 7.51 -31.11
C ALA A 31 -22.62 7.25 -30.02
N LYS A 32 -23.02 7.49 -28.78
CA LYS A 32 -22.29 7.08 -27.59
C LYS A 32 -22.25 5.55 -27.56
N VAL A 33 -21.70 4.94 -28.61
CA VAL A 33 -20.93 3.73 -28.48
C VAL A 33 -19.62 4.29 -27.97
N GLU A 34 -19.45 4.22 -26.66
CA GLU A 34 -18.16 4.44 -26.03
C GLU A 34 -17.16 3.62 -26.87
N ASP A 35 -16.31 4.31 -27.63
CA ASP A 35 -15.41 3.65 -28.57
C ASP A 35 -14.61 2.64 -27.74
N PRO A 36 -14.46 1.38 -28.14
CA PRO A 36 -13.83 0.34 -27.32
C PRO A 36 -12.47 0.79 -26.74
N LYS A 37 -11.75 1.66 -27.47
CA LYS A 37 -10.53 2.31 -27.00
C LYS A 37 -10.76 3.23 -25.80
N THR A 38 -11.79 4.07 -25.83
CA THR A 38 -12.13 4.99 -24.73
C THR A 38 -12.57 4.24 -23.47
N THR A 39 -13.40 3.20 -23.60
CA THR A 39 -13.79 2.33 -22.47
C THR A 39 -12.59 1.60 -21.89
N PHE A 40 -11.70 1.08 -22.74
CA PHE A 40 -10.47 0.42 -22.31
C PHE A 40 -9.52 1.37 -21.57
N LEU A 41 -9.29 2.58 -22.11
CA LEU A 41 -8.46 3.59 -21.46
C LEU A 41 -9.05 4.05 -20.12
N ASN A 42 -10.38 4.21 -20.04
CA ASN A 42 -11.08 4.52 -18.80
C ASN A 42 -10.92 3.39 -17.75
N SER A 43 -10.99 2.12 -18.16
CA SER A 43 -10.75 0.98 -17.29
C SER A 43 -9.33 0.99 -16.71
N ILE A 44 -8.30 1.25 -17.54
CA ILE A 44 -6.91 1.37 -17.08
C ILE A 44 -6.74 2.58 -16.14
N ALA A 45 -7.34 3.72 -16.47
CA ALA A 45 -7.24 4.93 -15.65
C ALA A 45 -7.85 4.72 -14.25
N ASN A 46 -9.04 4.11 -14.19
CA ASN A 46 -9.70 3.78 -12.93
C ASN A 46 -8.90 2.78 -12.10
N LEU A 47 -8.35 1.75 -12.75
CA LEU A 47 -7.49 0.77 -12.10
C LEU A 47 -6.22 1.40 -11.53
N GLY A 48 -5.54 2.24 -12.32
CA GLY A 48 -4.35 2.97 -11.91
C GLY A 48 -4.62 3.90 -10.72
N LYS A 49 -5.77 4.60 -10.74
CA LYS A 49 -6.22 5.42 -9.62
C LYS A 49 -6.44 4.59 -8.35
N GLY A 50 -7.14 3.47 -8.45
CA GLY A 50 -7.42 2.67 -7.26
C GLY A 50 -6.17 2.04 -6.65
N PHE A 51 -5.21 1.58 -7.45
CA PHE A 51 -3.90 1.14 -6.91
C PHE A 51 -3.11 2.29 -6.27
N LEU A 52 -3.15 3.49 -6.84
CA LEU A 52 -2.53 4.68 -6.24
C LEU A 52 -3.19 5.03 -4.89
N ASP A 53 -4.51 4.92 -4.79
CA ASP A 53 -5.26 5.13 -3.55
C ASP A 53 -4.85 4.09 -2.49
N VAL A 54 -4.64 2.82 -2.88
CA VAL A 54 -4.10 1.79 -1.98
C VAL A 54 -2.68 2.15 -1.51
N PHE A 55 -1.79 2.51 -2.44
CA PHE A 55 -0.39 2.86 -2.13
C PHE A 55 -0.30 4.07 -1.19
N THR A 56 -1.05 5.13 -1.48
CA THR A 56 -1.11 6.33 -0.65
C THR A 56 -1.57 5.98 0.76
N SER A 57 -2.61 5.15 0.88
CA SER A 57 -3.09 4.72 2.19
C SER A 57 -2.09 3.85 2.97
N LEU A 58 -1.29 3.04 2.29
CA LEU A 58 -0.18 2.31 2.91
C LEU A 58 0.88 3.31 3.40
N SER A 59 1.24 4.32 2.59
CA SER A 59 2.23 5.33 3.00
C SER A 59 1.80 6.13 4.23
N ASP A 60 0.52 6.49 4.32
CA ASP A 60 -0.03 7.19 5.49
C ASP A 60 0.01 6.31 6.75
N MET A 61 -0.24 5.00 6.61
CA MET A 61 -0.20 4.04 7.72
C MET A 61 1.23 3.73 8.19
N VAL A 62 2.22 3.79 7.29
CA VAL A 62 3.64 3.50 7.61
C VAL A 62 4.40 4.73 8.12
N ALA A 63 3.89 5.95 7.90
CA ALA A 63 4.53 7.19 8.34
C ALA A 63 4.63 7.37 9.88
N GLY A 64 4.08 6.45 10.67
CA GLY A 64 4.24 6.43 12.13
C GLY A 64 5.71 6.23 12.53
N ALA A 65 6.34 7.26 13.10
CA ALA A 65 7.71 7.17 13.59
C ALA A 65 7.79 6.19 14.77
N PHE A 66 8.70 5.21 14.70
CA PHE A 66 9.06 4.33 15.81
C PHE A 66 9.85 5.13 16.86
N GLY A 67 9.13 5.87 17.69
CA GLY A 67 9.70 6.74 18.72
C GLY A 67 9.91 6.00 20.03
N ILE A 68 11.15 5.61 20.34
CA ILE A 68 11.52 5.10 21.66
C ILE A 68 11.88 6.28 22.57
N LYS A 69 11.26 6.34 23.76
CA LYS A 69 11.54 7.27 24.85
C LYS A 69 11.94 6.48 26.10
N ALA A 70 12.39 7.17 27.14
CA ALA A 70 12.80 6.52 28.40
C ALA A 70 11.66 5.79 29.13
N ASP A 71 10.42 6.20 28.88
CA ASP A 71 9.19 5.64 29.48
C ASP A 71 8.47 4.63 28.55
N THR A 72 9.00 4.36 27.36
CA THR A 72 8.41 3.38 26.44
C THR A 72 8.37 1.99 27.07
N LYS A 73 7.20 1.36 27.06
CA LYS A 73 6.98 0.02 27.58
C LYS A 73 7.29 -1.04 26.54
N LYS A 74 7.65 -2.24 26.98
CA LYS A 74 7.78 -3.40 26.09
C LYS A 74 6.46 -3.72 25.38
N SER A 75 5.33 -3.50 26.04
CA SER A 75 3.98 -3.62 25.46
C SER A 75 3.75 -2.65 24.30
N ASP A 76 4.33 -1.44 24.34
CA ASP A 76 4.20 -0.46 23.26
C ASP A 76 4.89 -0.96 21.98
N ILE A 77 6.00 -1.69 22.14
CA ILE A 77 6.66 -2.39 21.02
C ILE A 77 5.80 -3.53 20.50
N GLY A 78 5.12 -4.26 21.38
CA GLY A 78 4.15 -5.28 20.99
C GLY A 78 2.97 -4.71 20.20
N GLN A 79 2.47 -3.55 20.62
CA GLN A 79 1.43 -2.81 19.90
C GLN A 79 1.92 -2.35 18.53
N TYR A 80 3.15 -1.86 18.41
CA TYR A 80 3.73 -1.47 17.13
C TYR A 80 3.72 -2.62 16.11
N PHE A 81 4.12 -3.83 16.52
CA PHE A 81 4.02 -5.00 15.64
C PHE A 81 2.57 -5.38 15.32
N THR A 82 1.65 -5.23 16.26
CA THR A 82 0.21 -5.43 16.02
C THR A 82 -0.31 -4.46 14.96
N ASP A 83 0.13 -3.21 14.99
CA ASP A 83 -0.26 -2.18 14.02
C ASP A 83 0.31 -2.47 12.62
N ILE A 84 1.53 -3.02 12.54
CA ILE A 84 2.10 -3.53 11.28
C ILE A 84 1.20 -4.62 10.69
N ALA A 85 0.82 -5.63 11.48
CA ALA A 85 -0.04 -6.71 11.01
C ALA A 85 -1.41 -6.19 10.52
N ASN A 86 -2.02 -5.28 11.27
CA ASN A 86 -3.28 -4.64 10.90
C ASN A 86 -3.18 -3.85 9.60
N THR A 87 -2.05 -3.15 9.40
CA THR A 87 -1.77 -2.40 8.18
C THR A 87 -1.67 -3.34 6.97
N MET A 88 -0.89 -4.43 7.06
CA MET A 88 -0.77 -5.40 5.97
C MET A 88 -2.12 -6.04 5.61
N ASN A 89 -2.91 -6.41 6.62
CA ASN A 89 -4.26 -6.97 6.42
C ASN A 89 -5.22 -5.96 5.78
N THR A 90 -5.11 -4.68 6.13
CA THR A 90 -5.91 -3.60 5.51
C THR A 90 -5.55 -3.40 4.05
N VAL A 91 -4.25 -3.37 3.72
CA VAL A 91 -3.76 -3.26 2.33
C VAL A 91 -4.18 -4.46 1.49
N LYS A 92 -4.05 -5.68 2.03
CA LYS A 92 -4.54 -6.91 1.40
C LYS A 92 -6.00 -6.79 0.98
N LYS A 93 -6.88 -6.39 1.92
CA LYS A 93 -8.32 -6.22 1.66
C LYS A 93 -8.58 -5.18 0.58
N LYS A 94 -7.86 -4.05 0.61
CA LYS A 94 -7.98 -2.98 -0.39
C LYS A 94 -7.54 -3.44 -1.79
N LEU A 95 -6.41 -4.14 -1.90
CA LEU A 95 -5.93 -4.71 -3.17
C LEU A 95 -6.94 -5.72 -3.75
N GLN A 96 -7.46 -6.63 -2.93
CA GLN A 96 -8.46 -7.61 -3.37
C GLN A 96 -9.75 -6.92 -3.84
N THR A 97 -10.18 -5.89 -3.13
CA THR A 97 -11.35 -5.08 -3.52
C THR A 97 -11.13 -4.38 -4.85
N GLU A 98 -9.94 -3.83 -5.06
CA GLU A 98 -9.58 -3.10 -6.28
C GLU A 98 -9.53 -4.03 -7.50
N VAL A 99 -8.92 -5.20 -7.34
CA VAL A 99 -8.92 -6.25 -8.37
C VAL A 99 -10.33 -6.74 -8.66
N ALA A 100 -11.18 -6.92 -7.65
CA ALA A 100 -12.57 -7.36 -7.88
C ALA A 100 -13.42 -6.32 -8.61
N LYS A 101 -13.18 -5.02 -8.36
CA LYS A 101 -13.93 -3.91 -8.98
C LYS A 101 -13.47 -3.61 -10.41
N ASN A 102 -12.16 -3.57 -10.63
CA ASN A 102 -11.55 -3.05 -11.86
C ASN A 102 -10.72 -4.08 -12.63
N GLY A 103 -10.47 -5.25 -12.04
CA GLY A 103 -9.54 -6.27 -12.54
C GLY A 103 -10.23 -7.49 -13.11
N ASN A 104 -10.92 -7.35 -14.25
CA ASN A 104 -11.35 -8.52 -15.04
C ASN A 104 -10.18 -9.15 -15.85
N TYR A 105 -8.96 -9.04 -15.33
CA TYR A 105 -7.71 -9.43 -15.98
C TYR A 105 -7.02 -10.51 -15.16
N SER A 106 -7.06 -11.76 -15.64
CA SER A 106 -6.50 -12.94 -14.95
C SER A 106 -5.04 -12.76 -14.51
N LYS A 107 -4.20 -12.13 -15.34
CA LYS A 107 -2.79 -11.84 -15.01
C LYS A 107 -2.64 -10.91 -13.81
N LEU A 108 -3.45 -9.85 -13.74
CA LEU A 108 -3.40 -8.90 -12.63
C LEU A 108 -3.76 -9.58 -11.32
N LYS A 109 -4.84 -10.37 -11.32
CA LYS A 109 -5.25 -11.15 -10.15
C LYS A 109 -4.13 -12.06 -9.66
N SER A 110 -3.48 -12.78 -10.57
CA SER A 110 -2.35 -13.66 -10.22
C SER A 110 -1.17 -12.91 -9.61
N VAL A 111 -0.80 -11.73 -10.15
CA VAL A 111 0.27 -10.89 -9.60
C VAL A 111 -0.10 -10.38 -8.20
N VAL A 112 -1.33 -9.91 -8.02
CA VAL A 112 -1.81 -9.41 -6.71
C VAL A 112 -1.88 -10.54 -5.68
N ASP A 113 -2.37 -11.72 -6.06
CA ASP A 113 -2.42 -12.89 -5.17
C ASP A 113 -0.99 -13.33 -4.76
N THR A 114 -0.04 -13.31 -5.70
CA THR A 114 1.37 -13.62 -5.43
C THR A 114 1.99 -12.58 -4.49
N PHE A 115 1.69 -11.30 -4.68
CA PHE A 115 2.16 -10.25 -3.79
C PHE A 115 1.57 -10.39 -2.38
N ILE A 116 0.27 -10.67 -2.27
CA ILE A 116 -0.40 -10.90 -0.98
C ILE A 116 0.25 -12.07 -0.24
N THR A 117 0.27 -13.25 -0.85
CA THR A 117 0.74 -14.49 -0.20
C THR A 117 2.26 -14.51 0.01
N GLY A 118 3.01 -13.94 -0.93
CA GLY A 118 4.46 -13.91 -0.89
C GLY A 118 5.03 -12.84 0.04
N THR A 119 4.30 -11.76 0.28
CA THR A 119 4.78 -10.55 0.99
C THR A 119 3.86 -10.16 2.14
N LEU A 120 2.62 -9.69 1.86
CA LEU A 120 1.76 -9.08 2.88
C LEU A 120 1.39 -10.06 4.00
N ASP A 121 1.02 -11.29 3.65
CA ASP A 121 0.64 -12.32 4.61
C ASP A 121 1.83 -12.69 5.51
N LYS A 122 3.02 -12.87 4.93
CA LYS A 122 4.23 -13.18 5.71
C LYS A 122 4.64 -12.06 6.66
N ILE A 123 4.53 -10.79 6.23
CA ILE A 123 4.80 -9.65 7.10
C ILE A 123 3.77 -9.61 8.24
N ALA A 124 2.49 -9.82 7.94
CA ALA A 124 1.44 -9.87 8.96
C ALA A 124 1.68 -10.98 9.99
N GLU A 125 1.92 -12.21 9.53
CA GLU A 125 2.20 -13.37 10.39
C GLU A 125 3.46 -13.17 11.25
N GLY A 126 4.53 -12.63 10.65
CA GLY A 126 5.76 -12.31 11.38
C GLY A 126 5.54 -11.24 12.44
N ALA A 127 4.76 -10.21 12.13
CA ALA A 127 4.44 -9.14 13.06
C ALA A 127 3.52 -9.62 14.20
N GLU A 128 2.50 -10.43 13.92
CA GLU A 128 1.68 -11.07 14.96
C GLU A 128 2.51 -11.97 15.89
N THR A 129 3.43 -12.75 15.31
CA THR A 129 4.36 -13.58 16.08
C THR A 129 5.26 -12.72 16.98
N ALA A 130 5.80 -11.62 16.46
CA ALA A 130 6.64 -10.70 17.23
C ALA A 130 5.86 -10.02 18.37
N ALA A 131 4.65 -9.54 18.08
CA ALA A 131 3.74 -8.95 19.06
C ALA A 131 3.42 -9.93 20.21
N SER A 132 3.19 -11.20 19.89
CA SER A 132 2.90 -12.24 20.88
C SER A 132 4.02 -12.42 21.92
N GLY A 133 5.28 -12.16 21.53
CA GLY A 133 6.42 -12.21 22.44
C GLY A 133 6.40 -11.12 23.53
N LEU A 134 5.61 -10.06 23.33
CA LEU A 134 5.58 -8.86 24.17
C LEU A 134 4.21 -8.62 24.84
N LYS A 135 3.22 -9.51 24.63
CA LYS A 135 1.83 -9.33 25.06
C LYS A 135 1.68 -9.08 26.57
N ASP A 136 2.52 -9.71 27.39
CA ASP A 136 2.47 -9.60 28.86
C ASP A 136 3.59 -8.71 29.43
N ALA A 137 4.33 -8.01 28.57
CA ALA A 137 5.52 -7.26 28.95
C ALA A 137 5.19 -5.81 29.32
N ASN A 138 4.79 -5.58 30.58
CA ASN A 138 4.34 -4.25 31.05
C ASN A 138 5.46 -3.32 31.53
N SER A 139 6.67 -3.84 31.73
CA SER A 139 7.83 -3.05 32.17
C SER A 139 8.33 -2.10 31.07
N ASN A 140 8.95 -1.00 31.47
CA ASN A 140 9.69 -0.12 30.56
C ASN A 140 10.81 -0.88 29.82
N LEU A 141 11.14 -0.41 28.63
CA LEU A 141 12.37 -0.79 27.96
C LEU A 141 13.57 -0.36 28.81
N GLY A 142 14.55 -1.25 28.95
CA GLY A 142 15.72 -1.00 29.77
C GLY A 142 15.45 -0.90 31.28
N ALA A 143 14.30 -1.38 31.77
CA ALA A 143 14.05 -1.48 33.20
C ALA A 143 15.16 -2.30 33.89
N ILE A 144 15.77 -1.72 34.92
CA ILE A 144 16.81 -2.34 35.75
C ILE A 144 16.16 -2.76 37.05
N GLU A 145 16.14 -4.06 37.32
CA GLU A 145 15.72 -4.59 38.61
C GLU A 145 16.94 -4.64 39.55
N LYS A 146 16.72 -4.45 40.85
CA LYS A 146 17.79 -4.66 41.83
C LYS A 146 18.19 -6.12 41.79
N ALA A 147 19.48 -6.40 41.84
CA ALA A 147 19.98 -7.76 41.88
C ALA A 147 19.37 -8.49 43.09
N ASP A 148 18.66 -9.58 42.82
CA ASP A 148 18.20 -10.54 43.80
C ASP A 148 18.78 -11.92 43.47
N ASP A 149 18.90 -12.79 44.48
CA ASP A 149 19.44 -14.15 44.29
C ASP A 149 18.54 -15.03 43.39
N ASN A 150 17.33 -14.54 43.07
CA ASN A 150 16.32 -15.20 42.23
C ASN A 150 16.13 -14.52 40.87
N SER A 151 17.07 -13.68 40.42
CA SER A 151 16.91 -12.91 39.18
C SER A 151 16.67 -13.85 38.01
N LYS A 152 15.49 -13.74 37.41
CA LYS A 152 15.11 -14.56 36.28
C LYS A 152 15.57 -13.87 35.01
N GLY A 153 16.33 -14.59 34.20
CA GLY A 153 16.62 -14.16 32.83
C GLY A 153 15.33 -13.91 32.04
N ALA A 154 15.47 -13.28 30.87
CA ALA A 154 14.33 -13.02 30.01
C ALA A 154 13.56 -14.32 29.69
N ASN A 155 12.23 -14.22 29.59
CA ASN A 155 11.40 -15.35 29.22
C ASN A 155 11.81 -15.85 27.81
N ALA A 156 12.33 -17.08 27.74
CA ALA A 156 12.83 -17.67 26.51
C ALA A 156 11.77 -17.78 25.41
N ILE A 157 10.50 -18.03 25.78
CA ILE A 157 9.37 -18.09 24.84
C ILE A 157 9.09 -16.70 24.26
N SER A 158 9.04 -15.68 25.12
CA SER A 158 8.87 -14.28 24.69
C SER A 158 9.96 -13.84 23.71
N VAL A 159 11.23 -14.06 24.08
CA VAL A 159 12.37 -13.71 23.22
C VAL A 159 12.36 -14.53 21.93
N GLY A 160 12.07 -15.83 22.02
CA GLY A 160 11.98 -16.72 20.86
C GLY A 160 10.93 -16.26 19.85
N ASN A 161 9.73 -15.89 20.32
CA ASN A 161 8.66 -15.37 19.47
C ASN A 161 9.02 -14.04 18.83
N LEU A 162 9.59 -13.10 19.61
CA LEU A 162 10.05 -11.81 19.09
C LEU A 162 11.06 -11.99 17.95
N VAL A 163 12.12 -12.76 18.20
CA VAL A 163 13.18 -13.01 17.20
C VAL A 163 12.64 -13.76 15.98
N LYS A 164 11.80 -14.78 16.19
CA LYS A 164 11.18 -15.55 15.10
C LYS A 164 10.29 -14.67 14.22
N GLY A 165 9.47 -13.83 14.83
CA GLY A 165 8.59 -12.91 14.10
C GLY A 165 9.38 -11.91 13.25
N ILE A 166 10.40 -11.26 13.85
CA ILE A 166 11.30 -10.36 13.12
C ILE A 166 12.01 -11.08 11.97
N LYS A 167 12.52 -12.30 12.22
CA LYS A 167 13.16 -13.11 11.16
C LYS A 167 12.21 -13.40 10.00
N THR A 168 10.95 -13.75 10.28
CA THR A 168 9.95 -13.96 9.23
C THR A 168 9.75 -12.71 8.38
N ILE A 169 9.63 -11.52 9.00
CA ILE A 169 9.49 -10.24 8.28
C ILE A 169 10.73 -9.97 7.42
N VAL A 170 11.92 -10.09 8.01
CA VAL A 170 13.19 -9.80 7.33
C VAL A 170 13.45 -10.77 6.15
N ASN A 171 13.06 -12.04 6.28
CA ASN A 171 13.19 -13.03 5.20
C ASN A 171 12.34 -12.71 3.96
N VAL A 172 11.36 -11.81 4.05
CA VAL A 172 10.60 -11.34 2.88
C VAL A 172 11.46 -10.46 1.98
N VAL A 173 12.44 -9.73 2.53
CA VAL A 173 13.27 -8.77 1.80
C VAL A 173 14.69 -9.25 1.52
N LEU A 174 15.18 -10.23 2.28
CA LEU A 174 16.51 -10.80 2.09
C LEU A 174 16.54 -11.80 0.93
N LYS A 175 17.65 -11.83 0.19
CA LYS A 175 17.90 -12.90 -0.79
C LYS A 175 18.21 -14.21 -0.07
N PRO A 176 18.10 -15.35 -0.76
CA PRO A 176 18.58 -16.63 -0.23
C PRO A 176 20.05 -16.51 0.23
N ASN A 177 20.33 -16.93 1.47
CA ASN A 177 21.65 -16.89 2.11
C ASN A 177 22.18 -15.49 2.48
N GLU A 178 21.34 -14.45 2.49
CA GLU A 178 21.62 -13.18 3.17
C GLU A 178 21.11 -13.24 4.63
N GLY A 179 21.74 -12.47 5.53
CA GLY A 179 21.36 -12.43 6.95
C GLY A 179 21.81 -13.64 7.79
N ASP A 180 22.78 -14.40 7.31
CA ASP A 180 23.42 -15.47 8.09
C ASP A 180 24.30 -14.87 9.20
N GLY A 181 23.84 -14.93 10.45
CA GLY A 181 24.57 -14.43 11.61
C GLY A 181 25.85 -15.22 11.95
N VAL A 182 26.10 -16.35 11.27
CA VAL A 182 27.34 -17.14 11.39
C VAL A 182 28.35 -16.75 10.31
N LYS A 183 27.90 -16.08 9.25
CA LYS A 183 28.74 -15.67 8.12
C LYS A 183 29.47 -14.39 8.47
N ASP A 184 30.76 -14.50 8.79
CA ASP A 184 31.65 -13.35 8.85
C ASP A 184 31.86 -12.79 7.44
N VAL A 185 31.31 -11.60 7.19
CA VAL A 185 31.48 -10.85 5.94
C VAL A 185 32.48 -9.71 6.09
N THR A 186 33.09 -9.57 7.27
CA THR A 186 34.27 -8.72 7.41
C THR A 186 35.45 -9.46 6.80
N ASN A 187 36.39 -8.75 6.20
CA ASN A 187 37.63 -9.33 5.68
C ASN A 187 38.81 -8.71 6.45
N PRO A 188 38.95 -8.98 7.77
CA PRO A 188 39.85 -8.23 8.64
C PRO A 188 41.31 -8.34 8.19
N LEU A 189 41.65 -9.47 7.54
CA LEU A 189 43.01 -9.83 7.17
C LEU A 189 43.62 -8.97 6.06
N ASP A 190 42.82 -8.33 5.21
CA ASP A 190 43.33 -7.52 4.08
C ASP A 190 43.52 -6.04 4.45
N ASP A 191 42.80 -5.55 5.46
CA ASP A 191 42.92 -4.17 5.95
C ASP A 191 43.97 -4.03 7.06
N ASP A 192 44.15 -5.05 7.90
CA ASP A 192 45.20 -5.05 8.95
C ASP A 192 46.63 -5.19 8.39
N LYS A 193 46.78 -5.69 7.16
CA LYS A 193 48.08 -5.86 6.47
C LYS A 193 48.51 -4.64 5.65
N LYS A 194 47.67 -3.60 5.55
CA LYS A 194 48.05 -2.31 4.95
C LYS A 194 48.68 -1.42 6.02
N LYS A 195 49.89 -1.77 6.44
CA LYS A 195 50.78 -0.87 7.19
C LYS A 195 52.14 -0.81 6.52
#